data_AF-A0A409W3Q6-F1
#
_entry.id   AF-A0A409W3Q6-F1
#
_cell.length_a   1.000
_cell.length_b   1.000
_cell.length_c   1.000
_cell.angle_alpha   90.00
_cell.angle_beta   90.00
_cell.angle_gamma   90.00
#
_symmetry.space_group_name_H-M   'P 1'
#
loop_
_entity.id
_entity.type
_entity.pdbx_description
1 polymer ?
#
loop_
_entity_poly.entity_id
_entity_poly.type
_entity_poly.pdbx_seq_one_letter_code
_entity_poly.pdbx_strand_id
1 'polypeptide(L)'
;MKLPPGPIYIIQNLPSIILPPALTLLTAKALPSLTHTSTPIPTWALLLAAVLSLPIAWFLQIQYRDWRDARAARKLGAVLPPVVKSRLPGGLDVLRRFLDNLSNGYPGDLFVEFTKEYGHTFNFRILFENRFFTTEPEYIKAILASQFENFEKGRVICEQNKVILGTGVFNSDGDMWKFHRSMTRPFFSKERISHFDIFDRHASSALRQLRTRLAEGYPVDIQDLASRFTMDSATEFLFAQDVRSLDAGLPYPYYAPPANSVEGGVNWDHPAN
;
A
#
# COMPACT_ATOMS: atom_id res chain seq x y z
N MET A 1 18.66 17.89 12.72
CA MET A 1 18.36 16.56 12.14
C MET A 1 16.87 16.30 12.28
N LYS A 2 16.16 15.94 11.20
CA LYS A 2 14.75 15.52 11.30
C LYS A 2 14.72 14.13 11.95
N LEU A 3 13.85 13.93 12.94
CA LEU A 3 13.67 12.63 13.58
C LEU A 3 13.23 11.59 12.52
N PRO A 4 13.68 10.33 12.63
CA PRO A 4 13.19 9.27 11.75
C PRO A 4 11.68 9.03 11.96
N PRO A 5 10.98 8.45 10.98
CA PRO A 5 9.52 8.31 10.99
C PRO A 5 8.99 7.47 12.16
N GLY A 6 9.76 6.47 12.62
CA GLY A 6 9.39 5.62 13.77
C GLY A 6 9.19 6.40 15.07
N PRO A 7 10.20 7.14 15.56
CA PRO A 7 10.05 7.99 16.74
C PRO A 7 8.94 9.04 16.62
N ILE A 8 8.76 9.64 15.45
CA ILE A 8 7.66 10.60 15.20
C ILE A 8 6.30 9.91 15.37
N TYR A 9 6.14 8.72 14.80
CA TYR A 9 4.91 7.92 14.96
C TYR A 9 4.65 7.58 16.43
N ILE A 10 5.67 7.16 17.17
CA ILE A 10 5.54 6.84 18.60
C ILE A 10 5.15 8.09 19.40
N ILE A 11 5.78 9.24 19.14
CA ILE A 11 5.46 10.51 19.81
C ILE A 11 4.02 10.96 19.51
N GLN A 12 3.57 10.81 18.26
CA GLN A 12 2.20 11.16 17.88
C GLN A 12 1.15 10.25 18.53
N ASN A 13 1.47 8.97 18.74
CA ASN A 13 0.59 8.00 19.40
C ASN A 13 0.85 7.87 20.92
N LEU A 14 1.80 8.62 21.46
CA LEU A 14 2.19 8.61 22.87
C LEU A 14 1.00 8.90 23.81
N PRO A 15 0.11 9.86 23.51
CA PRO A 15 -1.05 10.12 24.35
C PRO A 15 -1.97 8.89 24.45
N SER A 16 -2.24 8.19 23.35
CA SER A 16 -3.07 6.97 23.39
C SER A 16 -2.44 5.83 24.19
N ILE A 17 -1.11 5.80 24.31
CA ILE A 17 -0.38 4.77 25.05
C ILE A 17 -0.23 5.15 26.54
N ILE A 18 -0.04 6.42 26.87
CA ILE A 18 0.24 6.84 28.26
C ILE A 18 -1.04 7.18 29.03
N LEU A 19 -2.06 7.72 28.36
CA LEU A 19 -3.27 8.20 29.04
C LEU A 19 -4.02 7.09 29.82
N PRO A 20 -4.25 5.88 29.27
CA PRO A 20 -5.00 4.87 30.02
C PRO A 20 -4.28 4.41 31.30
N PRO A 21 -2.98 4.06 31.28
CA PRO A 21 -2.26 3.74 32.50
C PRO A 21 -2.18 4.91 33.49
N ALA A 22 -1.93 6.13 33.00
CA ALA A 22 -1.87 7.31 33.86
C ALA A 22 -3.20 7.58 34.56
N LEU A 23 -4.32 7.48 33.83
CA LEU A 23 -5.67 7.63 34.40
C LEU A 23 -5.96 6.55 35.43
N THR A 24 -5.63 5.28 35.17
CA THR A 24 -5.84 4.22 36.16
C THR A 24 -5.05 4.47 37.46
N LEU A 25 -3.79 4.89 37.36
CA LEU A 25 -2.98 5.23 38.53
C LEU A 25 -3.48 6.47 39.27
N LEU A 26 -3.95 7.50 38.56
CA LEU A 26 -4.55 8.68 39.17
C LEU A 26 -5.87 8.35 39.88
N THR A 27 -6.74 7.56 39.25
CA THR A 27 -7.99 7.11 39.87
C THR A 27 -7.73 6.26 41.11
N ALA A 28 -6.75 5.35 41.07
CA ALA A 28 -6.42 4.51 42.20
C ALA A 28 -5.80 5.29 43.39
N LYS A 29 -5.12 6.40 43.12
CA LYS A 29 -4.62 7.32 44.17
C LYS A 29 -5.70 8.25 44.73
N ALA A 30 -6.68 8.64 43.92
CA ALA A 30 -7.78 9.52 44.33
C ALA A 30 -8.93 8.75 45.03
N LEU A 31 -9.11 7.46 44.72
CA LEU A 31 -10.19 6.64 45.28
C LEU A 31 -10.20 6.61 46.83
N PRO A 32 -9.07 6.42 47.53
CA PRO A 32 -9.07 6.39 49.00
C PRO A 32 -9.48 7.73 49.64
N SER A 33 -9.20 8.86 48.99
CA SER A 33 -9.64 10.19 49.45
C SER A 33 -11.13 10.45 49.25
N LEU A 34 -11.78 9.72 48.34
CA LEU A 34 -13.20 9.88 48.00
C LEU A 34 -14.11 8.91 48.75
N THR A 35 -13.63 7.71 49.08
CA THR A 35 -14.47 6.64 49.66
C THR A 35 -14.26 6.42 51.17
N HIS A 36 -13.39 7.19 51.83
CA HIS A 36 -13.05 7.03 53.26
C HIS A 36 -12.67 5.58 53.67
N THR A 37 -12.22 4.76 52.73
CA THR A 37 -11.80 3.36 52.96
C THR A 37 -10.28 3.27 53.03
N SER A 38 -9.75 2.88 54.19
CA SER A 38 -8.31 2.88 54.51
C SER A 38 -7.54 1.63 54.07
N THR A 39 -8.03 0.86 53.09
CA THR A 39 -7.33 -0.36 52.64
C THR A 39 -6.30 0.00 51.57
N PRO A 40 -4.99 -0.21 51.81
CA PRO A 40 -3.97 0.03 50.81
C PRO A 40 -4.12 -0.97 49.66
N ILE A 41 -4.33 -0.47 48.44
CA ILE A 41 -4.35 -1.31 47.24
C ILE A 41 -2.94 -1.88 47.02
N PRO A 42 -2.77 -3.20 46.86
CA PRO A 42 -1.46 -3.79 46.63
C PRO A 42 -0.81 -3.24 45.35
N THR A 43 0.50 -3.00 45.40
CA THR A 43 1.28 -2.48 44.25
C THR A 43 1.18 -3.38 43.02
N TRP A 44 1.17 -4.70 43.21
CA TRP A 44 1.00 -5.66 42.12
C TRP A 44 -0.36 -5.51 41.42
N ALA A 45 -1.43 -5.19 42.16
CA ALA A 45 -2.76 -5.00 41.61
C ALA A 45 -2.84 -3.71 40.78
N LEU A 46 -2.15 -2.65 41.21
CA LEU A 46 -2.01 -1.40 40.45
C LEU A 46 -1.23 -1.61 39.15
N LEU A 47 -0.13 -2.36 39.18
CA LEU A 47 0.65 -2.67 37.99
C LEU A 47 -0.16 -3.50 37.00
N LEU A 48 -0.89 -4.52 37.47
CA LEU A 48 -1.80 -5.30 36.62
C LEU A 48 -2.91 -4.42 36.03
N ALA A 49 -3.53 -3.56 36.82
CA ALA A 49 -4.56 -2.64 36.33
C ALA A 49 -4.02 -1.66 35.28
N ALA A 50 -2.81 -1.13 35.49
CA ALA A 50 -2.15 -0.25 34.53
C ALA A 50 -1.83 -0.97 33.21
N VAL A 51 -1.33 -2.21 33.26
CA VAL A 51 -1.05 -3.01 32.07
C VAL A 51 -2.34 -3.39 31.34
N LEU A 52 -3.37 -3.81 32.05
CA LEU A 52 -4.67 -4.17 31.47
C LEU A 52 -5.46 -2.96 30.94
N SER A 53 -5.16 -1.75 31.42
CA SER A 53 -5.82 -0.52 30.95
C SER A 53 -5.62 -0.28 29.46
N LEU A 54 -4.48 -0.70 28.89
CA LEU A 54 -4.14 -0.54 27.48
C LEU A 54 -5.05 -1.36 26.55
N PRO A 55 -5.11 -2.71 26.67
CA PRO A 55 -6.00 -3.51 25.84
C PRO A 55 -7.47 -3.16 26.08
N ILE A 56 -7.87 -2.79 27.31
CA ILE A 56 -9.24 -2.36 27.62
C ILE A 56 -9.57 -1.05 26.91
N ALA A 57 -8.74 -0.02 27.06
CA ALA A 57 -8.97 1.28 26.42
C ALA A 57 -8.99 1.16 24.90
N TRP A 58 -8.10 0.34 24.34
CA TRP A 58 -8.07 0.07 22.91
C TRP A 58 -9.33 -0.66 22.44
N PHE A 59 -9.79 -1.70 23.16
CA PHE A 59 -11.05 -2.38 22.87
C PHE A 59 -12.24 -1.41 22.94
N LEU A 60 -12.31 -0.58 23.98
CA LEU A 60 -13.35 0.44 24.13
C LEU A 60 -13.30 1.48 23.01
N GLN A 61 -12.11 1.86 22.53
CA GLN A 61 -11.96 2.77 21.40
C GLN A 61 -12.48 2.15 20.09
N ILE A 62 -12.26 0.85 19.89
CA ILE A 62 -12.78 0.11 18.74
C ILE A 62 -14.31 0.03 18.79
N GLN A 63 -14.88 -0.38 19.92
CA GLN A 63 -16.34 -0.39 20.14
C GLN A 63 -16.94 1.02 19.99
N TYR A 64 -16.23 1.99 20.57
CA TYR A 64 -16.21 3.42 20.27
C TYR A 64 -16.62 3.75 18.84
N ARG A 65 -15.66 3.47 17.97
CA ARG A 65 -15.67 3.80 16.55
C ARG A 65 -16.78 3.06 15.83
N ASP A 66 -16.93 1.76 16.07
CA ASP A 66 -17.97 0.94 15.44
C ASP A 66 -19.38 1.45 15.76
N TRP A 67 -19.63 1.81 17.03
CA TRP A 67 -20.91 2.39 17.44
C TRP A 67 -21.14 3.79 16.85
N ARG A 68 -20.10 4.64 16.83
CA ARG A 68 -20.18 5.98 16.24
C ARG A 68 -20.51 5.89 14.75
N ASP A 69 -19.82 5.04 14.02
CA ASP A 69 -19.97 4.86 12.58
C ASP A 69 -21.36 4.24 12.26
N ALA A 70 -21.81 3.27 13.05
CA ALA A 70 -23.17 2.70 12.92
C ALA A 70 -24.29 3.71 13.21
N ARG A 71 -24.07 4.64 14.15
CA ARG A 71 -25.03 5.75 14.38
C ARG A 71 -25.02 6.76 13.25
N ALA A 72 -23.85 7.09 12.71
CA ALA A 72 -23.72 8.00 11.58
C ALA A 72 -24.42 7.43 10.33
N ALA A 73 -24.20 6.14 10.04
CA ALA A 73 -24.88 5.46 8.94
C ALA A 73 -26.41 5.50 9.08
N ARG A 74 -26.93 5.21 10.28
CA ARG A 74 -28.37 5.31 10.57
C ARG A 74 -28.94 6.72 10.37
N LYS A 75 -28.21 7.77 10.76
CA LYS A 75 -28.64 9.17 10.54
C LYS A 75 -28.72 9.53 9.06
N LEU A 76 -27.86 8.95 8.23
CA LEU A 76 -27.81 9.17 6.78
C LEU A 76 -28.74 8.24 6.00
N GLY A 77 -29.45 7.31 6.65
CA GLY A 77 -30.22 6.27 5.98
C GLY A 77 -29.34 5.29 5.19
N ALA A 78 -28.05 5.21 5.51
CA ALA A 78 -27.09 4.39 4.79
C ALA A 78 -27.07 2.94 5.32
N VAL A 79 -26.89 1.99 4.41
CA VAL A 79 -26.68 0.57 4.73
C VAL A 79 -25.19 0.29 4.77
N LEU A 80 -24.71 -0.26 5.89
CA LEU A 80 -23.32 -0.68 6.00
C LEU A 80 -23.10 -1.98 5.21
N PRO A 81 -21.97 -2.10 4.48
CA PRO A 81 -21.68 -3.31 3.73
C PRO A 81 -21.40 -4.49 4.68
N PRO A 82 -21.60 -5.73 4.20
CA PRO A 82 -21.31 -6.91 4.99
C PRO A 82 -19.83 -6.94 5.41
N VAL A 83 -19.58 -7.36 6.65
CA VAL A 83 -18.23 -7.48 7.21
C VAL A 83 -17.73 -8.91 7.06
N VAL A 84 -16.57 -9.08 6.44
CA VAL A 84 -15.89 -10.38 6.30
C VAL A 84 -15.63 -10.96 7.68
N LYS A 85 -16.05 -12.21 7.89
CA LYS A 85 -15.90 -12.90 9.16
C LYS A 85 -14.44 -13.32 9.38
N SER A 86 -13.79 -12.71 10.37
CA SER A 86 -12.46 -13.10 10.83
C SER A 86 -12.52 -14.12 11.96
N ARG A 87 -11.72 -15.19 11.89
CA ARG A 87 -11.56 -16.18 12.98
C ARG A 87 -10.71 -15.66 14.13
N LEU A 88 -9.74 -14.79 13.83
CA LEU A 88 -8.84 -14.21 14.82
C LEU A 88 -9.22 -12.76 15.13
N PRO A 89 -8.93 -12.26 16.36
CA PRO A 89 -9.23 -10.89 16.72
C PRO A 89 -8.50 -9.91 15.80
N GLY A 90 -9.20 -8.87 15.36
CA GLY A 90 -8.63 -7.80 14.53
C GLY A 90 -8.38 -8.16 13.08
N GLY A 91 -8.83 -9.32 12.60
CA GLY A 91 -8.61 -9.76 11.22
C GLY A 91 -7.19 -10.22 10.94
N LEU A 92 -6.49 -10.71 11.97
CA LEU A 92 -5.13 -11.28 11.83
C LEU A 92 -5.08 -12.50 10.90
N ASP A 93 -6.16 -13.26 10.83
CA ASP A 93 -6.32 -14.36 9.88
C ASP A 93 -6.44 -13.85 8.45
N VAL A 94 -7.17 -12.76 8.22
CA VAL A 94 -7.24 -12.10 6.91
C VAL A 94 -5.87 -11.56 6.50
N LEU A 95 -5.14 -10.93 7.43
CA LEU A 95 -3.78 -10.46 7.19
C LEU A 95 -2.83 -11.63 6.84
N ARG A 96 -2.91 -12.75 7.57
CA ARG A 96 -2.09 -13.93 7.28
C ARG A 96 -2.38 -14.48 5.89
N ARG A 97 -3.65 -14.64 5.52
CA ARG A 97 -4.06 -15.10 4.19
C ARG A 97 -3.60 -14.15 3.10
N PHE A 98 -3.68 -12.84 3.35
CA PHE A 98 -3.18 -11.84 2.42
C PHE A 98 -1.67 -11.99 2.19
N LEU A 99 -0.86 -12.08 3.25
CA LEU A 99 0.60 -12.27 3.15
C LEU A 99 0.99 -13.61 2.49
N ASP A 100 0.23 -14.67 2.76
CA ASP A 100 0.42 -15.98 2.14
C ASP A 100 0.16 -15.91 0.62
N ASN A 101 -0.96 -15.30 0.21
CA ASN A 101 -1.26 -15.09 -1.21
C ASN A 101 -0.24 -14.18 -1.91
N LEU A 102 0.33 -13.18 -1.23
CA LEU A 102 1.41 -12.37 -1.82
C LEU A 102 2.68 -13.18 -2.11
N SER A 103 2.94 -14.23 -1.32
CA SER A 103 4.18 -15.01 -1.41
C SER A 103 4.01 -16.26 -2.29
N ASN A 104 2.84 -16.88 -2.26
CA ASN A 104 2.58 -18.20 -2.83
C ASN A 104 1.47 -18.22 -3.90
N GLY A 105 0.81 -17.09 -4.18
CA GLY A 105 -0.32 -17.02 -5.12
C GLY A 105 -0.45 -15.67 -5.80
N TYR A 106 -1.67 -15.34 -6.27
CA TYR A 106 -1.94 -14.01 -6.79
C TYR A 106 -2.53 -13.10 -5.69
N PRO A 107 -2.07 -11.85 -5.58
CA PRO A 107 -2.58 -10.88 -4.61
C PRO A 107 -4.11 -10.67 -4.68
N GLY A 108 -4.69 -10.84 -5.87
CA GLY A 108 -6.11 -10.62 -6.14
C GLY A 108 -7.05 -11.75 -5.69
N ASP A 109 -6.53 -12.97 -5.52
CA ASP A 109 -7.38 -14.16 -5.32
C ASP A 109 -8.25 -14.07 -4.07
N LEU A 110 -7.70 -13.47 -3.00
CA LEU A 110 -8.42 -13.26 -1.74
C LEU A 110 -9.67 -12.38 -1.94
N PHE A 111 -9.57 -11.34 -2.76
CA PHE A 111 -10.68 -10.44 -3.05
C PHE A 111 -11.72 -11.10 -3.96
N VAL A 112 -11.30 -11.96 -4.88
CA VAL A 112 -12.21 -12.76 -5.71
C VAL A 112 -13.05 -13.70 -4.85
N GLU A 113 -12.44 -14.37 -3.88
CA GLU A 113 -13.15 -15.23 -2.93
C GLU A 113 -14.15 -14.45 -2.07
N PHE A 114 -13.73 -13.33 -1.48
CA PHE A 114 -14.64 -12.49 -0.70
C PHE A 114 -15.78 -11.93 -1.54
N THR A 115 -15.52 -11.59 -2.81
CA THR A 115 -16.58 -11.14 -3.72
C THR A 115 -17.62 -12.23 -3.95
N LYS A 116 -17.21 -13.50 -4.06
CA LYS A 116 -18.14 -14.64 -4.22
C LYS A 116 -18.99 -14.89 -2.97
N GLU A 117 -18.43 -14.67 -1.78
CA GLU A 117 -19.12 -14.97 -0.50
C GLU A 117 -19.97 -13.79 0.00
N TYR A 118 -19.47 -12.56 -0.09
CA TYR A 118 -20.07 -11.36 0.50
C TYR A 118 -20.67 -10.40 -0.54
N GLY A 119 -20.52 -10.70 -1.83
CA GLY A 119 -20.97 -9.85 -2.93
C GLY A 119 -19.94 -8.79 -3.34
N HIS A 120 -20.34 -7.89 -4.23
CA HIS A 120 -19.42 -6.95 -4.88
C HIS A 120 -18.96 -5.78 -4.02
N THR A 121 -19.56 -5.56 -2.84
CA THR A 121 -19.11 -4.57 -1.86
C THR A 121 -19.09 -5.16 -0.47
N PHE A 122 -17.93 -5.13 0.19
CA PHE A 122 -17.76 -5.66 1.54
C PHE A 122 -16.73 -4.85 2.33
N ASN A 123 -16.77 -5.00 3.65
CA ASN A 123 -15.76 -4.48 4.57
C ASN A 123 -14.94 -5.65 5.12
N PHE A 124 -13.63 -5.55 5.11
CA PHE A 124 -12.75 -6.47 5.81
C PHE A 124 -11.89 -5.70 6.80
N ARG A 125 -11.44 -6.38 7.86
CA ARG A 125 -10.62 -5.75 8.90
C ARG A 125 -9.20 -6.28 8.82
N ILE A 126 -8.24 -5.38 8.93
CA ILE A 126 -6.82 -5.72 9.13
C ILE A 126 -6.34 -4.88 10.32
N LEU A 127 -5.79 -5.54 11.33
CA LEU A 127 -5.34 -4.89 12.57
C LEU A 127 -6.40 -3.97 13.18
N PHE A 128 -7.65 -4.46 13.22
CA PHE A 128 -8.82 -3.73 13.73
C PHE A 128 -9.20 -2.47 12.93
N GLU A 129 -8.59 -2.21 11.77
CA GLU A 129 -8.99 -1.13 10.87
C GLU A 129 -9.95 -1.63 9.80
N ASN A 130 -11.01 -0.85 9.54
CA ASN A 130 -11.93 -1.14 8.44
C ASN A 130 -11.25 -0.85 7.09
N ARG A 131 -11.50 -1.72 6.11
CA ARG A 131 -11.06 -1.61 4.73
C ARG A 131 -12.24 -2.00 3.85
N PHE A 132 -12.72 -1.06 3.05
CA PHE A 132 -13.84 -1.30 2.16
C PHE A 132 -13.31 -1.70 0.78
N PHE A 133 -13.91 -2.72 0.20
CA PHE A 133 -13.66 -3.17 -1.16
C PHE A 133 -14.96 -3.08 -1.94
N THR A 134 -14.89 -2.59 -3.18
CA THR A 134 -16.01 -2.57 -4.10
C THR A 134 -15.57 -2.90 -5.53
N THR A 135 -16.40 -3.70 -6.22
CA THR A 135 -16.37 -3.91 -7.67
C THR A 135 -17.64 -3.37 -8.34
N GLU A 136 -18.50 -2.68 -7.61
CA GLU A 136 -19.73 -2.07 -8.13
C GLU A 136 -19.39 -0.84 -9.00
N PRO A 137 -19.77 -0.82 -10.29
CA PRO A 137 -19.43 0.26 -11.21
C PRO A 137 -19.91 1.63 -10.74
N GLU A 138 -21.09 1.71 -10.11
CA GLU A 138 -21.69 2.94 -9.62
C GLU A 138 -20.86 3.55 -8.48
N TYR A 139 -20.36 2.72 -7.56
CA TYR A 139 -19.49 3.17 -6.47
C TYR A 139 -18.11 3.55 -6.98
N ILE A 140 -17.55 2.78 -7.93
CA ILE A 140 -16.28 3.13 -8.58
C ILE A 140 -16.41 4.47 -9.31
N LYS A 141 -17.52 4.69 -10.03
CA LYS A 141 -17.81 5.97 -10.70
C LYS A 141 -17.97 7.11 -9.70
N ALA A 142 -18.62 6.88 -8.55
CA ALA A 142 -18.72 7.87 -7.49
C ALA A 142 -17.31 8.27 -6.98
N ILE A 143 -16.48 7.29 -6.64
CA ILE A 143 -15.15 7.51 -6.08
C ILE A 143 -14.21 8.19 -7.09
N LEU A 144 -14.20 7.73 -8.34
CA LEU A 144 -13.19 8.13 -9.33
C LEU A 144 -13.64 9.27 -10.26
N ALA A 145 -14.94 9.63 -10.28
CA ALA A 145 -15.47 10.62 -11.22
C ALA A 145 -16.55 11.53 -10.63
N SER A 146 -17.75 11.03 -10.33
CA SER A 146 -18.90 11.90 -10.06
C SER A 146 -18.88 12.57 -8.69
N GLN A 147 -18.17 11.99 -7.72
CA GLN A 147 -18.02 12.53 -6.36
C GLN A 147 -16.55 12.62 -5.95
N PHE A 148 -15.64 12.79 -6.93
CA PHE A 148 -14.19 12.75 -6.73
C PHE A 148 -13.68 13.63 -5.56
N GLU A 149 -14.23 14.84 -5.40
CA GLU A 149 -13.83 15.77 -4.34
C GLU A 149 -14.20 15.28 -2.92
N ASN A 150 -15.07 14.27 -2.79
CA ASN A 150 -15.44 13.67 -1.51
C ASN A 150 -14.48 12.56 -1.07
N PHE A 151 -13.53 12.16 -1.91
CA PHE A 151 -12.60 11.08 -1.64
C PHE A 151 -11.14 11.56 -1.73
N GLU A 152 -10.32 11.09 -0.80
CA GLU A 152 -8.88 11.36 -0.77
C GLU A 152 -8.09 10.05 -0.80
N LYS A 153 -6.84 10.10 -1.27
CA LYS A 153 -5.88 9.01 -1.00
C LYS A 153 -5.54 8.98 0.49
N GLY A 154 -5.48 10.17 1.08
CA GLY A 154 -5.34 10.36 2.51
C GLY A 154 -3.90 10.25 2.99
N ARG A 155 -3.68 10.74 4.20
CA ARG A 155 -2.34 10.96 4.76
C ARG A 155 -1.47 9.70 4.82
N VAL A 156 -2.06 8.54 5.13
CA VAL A 156 -1.29 7.29 5.32
C VAL A 156 -0.62 6.86 4.01
N ILE A 157 -1.40 6.78 2.93
CA ILE A 157 -0.89 6.41 1.60
C ILE A 157 0.12 7.46 1.13
N CYS A 158 -0.19 8.74 1.34
CA CYS A 158 0.69 9.83 0.93
C CYS A 158 2.05 9.79 1.64
N GLU A 159 2.09 9.56 2.95
CA GLU A 159 3.35 9.49 3.70
C GLU A 159 4.14 8.20 3.37
N GLN A 160 3.46 7.07 3.15
CA GLN A 160 4.12 5.80 2.77
C GLN A 160 4.89 5.93 1.45
N ASN A 161 4.34 6.64 0.47
CA ASN A 161 4.96 6.78 -0.85
C ASN A 161 5.86 8.02 -0.97
N LYS A 162 5.93 8.87 0.05
CA LYS A 162 6.63 10.16 0.02
C LYS A 162 8.12 10.04 -0.28
N VAL A 163 8.77 8.98 0.20
CA VAL A 163 10.21 8.75 -0.02
C VAL A 163 10.52 8.53 -1.50
N ILE A 164 9.63 7.83 -2.22
CA ILE A 164 9.84 7.44 -3.61
C ILE A 164 9.25 8.49 -4.56
N LEU A 165 8.02 8.94 -4.30
CA LEU A 165 7.24 9.79 -5.21
C LEU A 165 7.24 11.28 -4.83
N GLY A 166 7.75 11.64 -3.64
CA GLY A 166 7.71 13.02 -3.16
C GLY A 166 6.29 13.57 -3.06
N THR A 167 6.11 14.85 -3.36
CA THR A 167 4.80 15.47 -3.54
C THR A 167 4.54 15.62 -5.04
N GLY A 168 3.43 15.07 -5.53
CA GLY A 168 3.11 15.10 -6.95
C GLY A 168 1.74 14.53 -7.27
N VAL A 169 1.43 14.34 -8.56
CA VAL A 169 0.11 13.91 -9.05
C VAL A 169 -0.35 12.55 -8.48
N PHE A 170 0.57 11.67 -8.09
CA PHE A 170 0.25 10.39 -7.46
C PHE A 170 0.15 10.46 -5.93
N ASN A 171 0.74 11.48 -5.32
CA ASN A 171 0.98 11.53 -3.87
C ASN A 171 0.48 12.84 -3.22
N SER A 172 -0.61 13.38 -3.78
CA SER A 172 -1.29 14.57 -3.26
C SER A 172 -2.80 14.47 -3.49
N ASP A 173 -3.54 15.29 -2.75
CA ASP A 173 -5.00 15.43 -2.83
C ASP A 173 -5.38 16.93 -2.96
N GLY A 174 -6.64 17.21 -3.32
CA GLY A 174 -7.18 18.57 -3.42
C GLY A 174 -6.45 19.47 -4.43
N ASP A 175 -6.26 20.73 -4.06
CA ASP A 175 -5.71 21.76 -4.96
C ASP A 175 -4.27 21.48 -5.39
N MET A 176 -3.46 20.87 -4.51
CA MET A 176 -2.09 20.47 -4.85
C MET A 176 -2.09 19.42 -5.97
N TRP A 177 -3.00 18.44 -5.88
CA TRP A 177 -3.19 17.47 -6.95
C TRP A 177 -3.65 18.14 -8.25
N LYS A 178 -4.62 19.06 -8.19
CA LYS A 178 -5.12 19.80 -9.37
C LYS A 178 -3.99 20.59 -10.04
N PHE A 179 -3.15 21.24 -9.25
CA PHE A 179 -1.98 21.96 -9.74
C PHE A 179 -1.02 21.02 -10.49
N HIS A 180 -0.54 19.94 -9.86
CA HIS A 180 0.35 18.98 -10.53
C HIS A 180 -0.30 18.32 -11.76
N ARG A 181 -1.61 18.05 -11.71
CA ARG A 181 -2.34 17.48 -12.84
C ARG A 181 -2.43 18.45 -14.01
N SER A 182 -2.69 19.73 -13.76
CA SER A 182 -2.72 20.77 -14.80
C SER A 182 -1.35 20.95 -15.48
N MET A 183 -0.26 20.81 -14.72
CA MET A 183 1.11 20.90 -15.23
C MET A 183 1.50 19.68 -16.08
N THR A 184 1.03 18.49 -15.71
CA THR A 184 1.39 17.24 -16.40
C THR A 184 0.51 16.92 -17.61
N ARG A 185 -0.77 17.35 -17.62
CA ARG A 185 -1.72 17.04 -18.70
C ARG A 185 -1.23 17.43 -20.12
N PRO A 186 -0.55 18.57 -20.35
CA PRO A 186 -0.07 18.96 -21.69
C PRO A 186 0.98 18.01 -22.31
N PHE A 187 1.67 17.21 -21.50
CA PHE A 187 2.62 16.20 -22.01
C PHE A 187 1.91 15.01 -22.68
N PHE A 188 0.62 14.85 -22.44
CA PHE A 188 -0.21 13.80 -23.01
C PHE A 188 -1.24 14.38 -24.01
N SER A 189 -0.93 15.51 -24.65
CA SER A 189 -1.77 16.00 -25.75
C SER A 189 -1.69 15.05 -26.95
N LYS A 190 -2.75 15.06 -27.78
CA LYS A 190 -2.84 14.22 -28.98
C LYS A 190 -1.66 14.44 -29.94
N GLU A 191 -1.10 15.65 -30.00
CA GLU A 191 0.06 15.96 -30.83
C GLU A 191 1.33 15.21 -30.37
N ARG A 192 1.53 15.03 -29.05
CA ARG A 192 2.70 14.30 -28.52
C ARG A 192 2.50 12.77 -28.55
N ILE A 193 1.29 12.29 -28.30
CA ILE A 193 0.99 10.84 -28.33
C ILE A 193 1.18 10.25 -29.74
N SER A 194 1.27 11.09 -30.77
CA SER A 194 1.50 10.69 -32.17
C SER A 194 2.97 10.41 -32.52
N HIS A 195 3.91 10.49 -31.57
CA HIS A 195 5.33 10.13 -31.78
C HIS A 195 5.56 8.61 -31.84
N PHE A 196 4.89 7.94 -32.78
CA PHE A 196 5.02 6.49 -32.98
C PHE A 196 6.46 6.06 -33.29
N ASP A 197 7.28 6.95 -33.87
CA ASP A 197 8.68 6.66 -34.20
C ASP A 197 9.55 6.36 -32.96
N ILE A 198 9.24 6.95 -31.80
CA ILE A 198 9.94 6.63 -30.54
C ILE A 198 9.65 5.17 -30.17
N PHE A 199 8.36 4.83 -30.13
CA PHE A 199 7.93 3.48 -29.77
C PHE A 199 8.40 2.43 -30.78
N ASP A 200 8.39 2.74 -32.08
CA ASP A 200 8.85 1.82 -33.13
C ASP A 200 10.36 1.53 -33.03
N ARG A 201 11.19 2.55 -32.78
CA ARG A 201 12.64 2.37 -32.56
C ARG A 201 12.92 1.51 -31.34
N HIS A 202 12.26 1.79 -30.21
CA HIS A 202 12.44 1.01 -28.98
C HIS A 202 11.89 -0.40 -29.09
N ALA A 203 10.74 -0.58 -29.75
CA ALA A 203 10.17 -1.90 -30.01
C ALA A 203 11.10 -2.71 -30.91
N SER A 204 11.64 -2.09 -31.96
CA SER A 204 12.66 -2.72 -32.81
C SER A 204 13.91 -3.11 -32.02
N SER A 205 14.36 -2.28 -31.07
CA SER A 205 15.48 -2.62 -30.19
C SER A 205 15.19 -3.81 -29.28
N ALA A 206 14.02 -3.80 -28.63
CA ALA A 206 13.56 -4.91 -27.80
C ALA A 206 13.45 -6.22 -28.61
N LEU A 207 12.89 -6.16 -29.82
CA LEU A 207 12.78 -7.32 -30.71
C LEU A 207 14.13 -7.81 -31.20
N ARG A 208 15.12 -6.92 -31.42
CA ARG A 208 16.50 -7.33 -31.74
C ARG A 208 17.11 -8.09 -30.56
N GLN A 209 17.03 -7.55 -29.34
CA GLN A 209 17.55 -8.22 -28.14
C GLN A 209 16.89 -9.60 -27.93
N LEU A 210 15.57 -9.67 -28.09
CA LEU A 210 14.81 -10.93 -28.05
C LEU A 210 15.32 -11.94 -29.09
N ARG A 211 15.47 -11.53 -30.35
CA ARG A 211 15.95 -12.41 -31.43
C ARG A 211 17.37 -12.90 -31.17
N THR A 212 18.27 -12.03 -30.71
CA THR A 212 19.65 -12.39 -30.37
C THR A 212 19.65 -13.48 -29.30
N ARG A 213 18.92 -13.28 -28.19
CA ARG A 213 18.87 -14.26 -27.10
C ARG A 213 18.24 -15.59 -27.50
N LEU A 214 17.18 -15.55 -28.31
CA LEU A 214 16.56 -16.77 -28.82
C LEU A 214 17.47 -17.51 -29.81
N ALA A 215 18.26 -16.80 -30.61
CA ALA A 215 19.23 -17.40 -31.53
C ALA A 215 20.39 -18.09 -30.80
N GLU A 216 20.74 -17.62 -29.60
CA GLU A 216 21.67 -18.30 -28.68
C GLU A 216 21.07 -19.58 -28.06
N GLY A 217 19.77 -19.84 -28.25
CA GLY A 217 19.08 -21.02 -27.72
C GLY A 217 18.57 -20.86 -26.28
N TYR A 218 18.60 -19.65 -25.72
CA TYR A 218 18.11 -19.38 -24.36
C TYR A 218 16.70 -18.77 -24.37
N PRO A 219 15.85 -19.10 -23.39
CA PRO A 219 14.60 -18.39 -23.19
C PRO A 219 14.82 -16.95 -22.72
N VAL A 220 13.79 -16.13 -22.91
CA VAL A 220 13.75 -14.72 -22.51
C VAL A 220 12.65 -14.51 -21.48
N ASP A 221 12.98 -13.75 -20.42
CA ASP A 221 11.97 -13.18 -19.53
C ASP A 221 11.29 -11.97 -20.22
N ILE A 222 10.05 -12.17 -20.65
CA ILE A 222 9.25 -11.12 -21.30
C ILE A 222 8.93 -9.98 -20.34
N GLN A 223 8.84 -10.23 -19.03
CA GLN A 223 8.57 -9.18 -18.05
C GLN A 223 9.73 -8.19 -17.95
N ASP A 224 10.97 -8.70 -17.90
CA ASP A 224 12.18 -7.85 -17.93
C ASP A 224 12.27 -7.08 -19.26
N LEU A 225 12.11 -7.77 -20.40
CA LEU A 225 12.13 -7.15 -21.73
C LEU A 225 11.11 -6.02 -21.87
N ALA A 226 9.85 -6.28 -21.48
CA ALA A 226 8.77 -5.30 -21.56
C ALA A 226 9.00 -4.12 -20.59
N SER A 227 9.58 -4.37 -19.43
CA SER A 227 9.92 -3.33 -18.45
C SER A 227 11.01 -2.40 -18.98
N ARG A 228 12.07 -2.95 -19.59
CA ARG A 228 13.15 -2.18 -20.23
C ARG A 228 12.65 -1.36 -21.42
N PHE A 229 11.86 -1.98 -22.30
CA PHE A 229 11.19 -1.28 -23.40
C PHE A 229 10.35 -0.10 -22.88
N THR A 230 9.57 -0.33 -21.82
CA THR A 230 8.73 0.72 -21.21
C THR A 230 9.57 1.83 -20.61
N MET A 231 10.69 1.50 -19.96
CA MET A 231 11.60 2.46 -19.35
C MET A 231 12.26 3.35 -20.41
N ASP A 232 12.84 2.77 -21.46
CA ASP A 232 13.53 3.51 -22.51
C ASP A 232 12.55 4.39 -23.30
N SER A 233 11.39 3.82 -23.66
CA SER A 233 10.33 4.57 -24.37
C SER A 233 9.76 5.71 -23.52
N ALA A 234 9.47 5.47 -22.24
CA ALA A 234 8.86 6.48 -21.36
C ALA A 234 9.85 7.59 -21.03
N THR A 235 11.12 7.28 -20.81
CA THR A 235 12.14 8.28 -20.47
C THR A 235 12.44 9.18 -21.67
N GLU A 236 12.57 8.61 -22.87
CA GLU A 236 12.74 9.42 -24.09
C GLU A 236 11.49 10.27 -24.35
N PHE A 237 10.29 9.70 -24.19
CA PHE A 237 9.04 10.43 -24.40
C PHE A 237 8.84 11.59 -23.41
N LEU A 238 9.07 11.34 -22.11
CA LEU A 238 8.79 12.32 -21.05
C LEU A 238 9.91 13.34 -20.85
N PHE A 239 11.17 12.94 -21.03
CA PHE A 239 12.34 13.75 -20.67
C PHE A 239 13.26 14.03 -21.86
N ALA A 240 12.95 13.54 -23.06
CA ALA A 240 13.83 13.61 -24.23
C ALA A 240 15.22 13.00 -23.96
N GLN A 241 15.29 12.02 -23.05
CA GLN A 241 16.51 11.32 -22.66
C GLN A 241 16.22 9.83 -22.53
N ASP A 242 17.01 9.02 -23.23
CA ASP A 242 16.89 7.57 -23.23
C ASP A 242 17.88 6.97 -22.21
N VAL A 243 17.37 6.14 -21.29
CA VAL A 243 18.18 5.44 -20.28
C VAL A 243 18.92 4.23 -20.88
N ARG A 244 18.51 3.76 -22.06
CA ARG A 244 19.16 2.66 -22.80
C ARG A 244 19.30 1.38 -21.98
N SER A 245 18.28 1.07 -21.18
CA SER A 245 18.23 -0.15 -20.38
C SER A 245 18.24 -1.42 -21.24
N LEU A 246 17.77 -1.37 -22.49
CA LEU A 246 17.87 -2.46 -23.46
C LEU A 246 19.28 -2.69 -23.99
N ASP A 247 20.15 -1.67 -24.02
CA ASP A 247 21.54 -1.82 -24.51
C ASP A 247 22.38 -2.65 -23.55
N ALA A 248 21.99 -2.66 -22.26
CA ALA A 248 22.56 -3.52 -21.23
C ALA A 248 22.17 -5.00 -21.40
N GLY A 249 21.58 -5.43 -22.51
CA GLY A 249 21.26 -6.83 -22.79
C GLY A 249 20.19 -7.43 -21.86
N LEU A 250 19.71 -8.61 -22.22
CA LEU A 250 18.73 -9.33 -21.40
C LEU A 250 19.44 -10.25 -20.39
N PRO A 251 18.91 -10.44 -19.17
CA PRO A 251 19.46 -11.38 -18.20
C PRO A 251 19.47 -12.80 -18.75
N TYR A 252 20.48 -13.58 -18.43
CA TYR A 252 20.54 -15.00 -18.78
C TYR A 252 19.74 -15.85 -17.76
N PRO A 253 19.19 -16.99 -18.18
CA PRO A 253 18.60 -17.94 -17.23
C PRO A 253 19.63 -18.44 -16.22
N TYR A 254 19.19 -18.74 -14.99
CA TYR A 254 20.09 -19.18 -13.90
C TYR A 254 20.89 -20.46 -14.22
N TYR A 255 20.43 -21.27 -15.19
CA TYR A 255 21.07 -22.51 -15.61
C TYR A 255 21.97 -22.35 -16.83
N ALA A 256 22.12 -21.13 -17.37
CA ALA A 256 23.09 -20.88 -18.42
C ALA A 256 24.52 -21.17 -17.90
N PRO A 257 25.41 -21.77 -18.70
CA PRO A 257 26.76 -22.09 -18.26
C PRO A 257 27.59 -20.84 -17.94
N PRO A 258 28.42 -20.87 -16.86
CA PRO A 258 29.37 -19.82 -16.55
C PRO A 258 30.42 -19.61 -17.66
N ALA A 259 30.85 -18.37 -17.86
CA ALA A 259 31.65 -17.83 -18.99
C ALA A 259 32.98 -18.53 -19.36
N ASN A 260 33.34 -19.66 -18.76
CA ASN A 260 34.65 -20.28 -18.95
C ASN A 260 34.54 -21.64 -19.65
N SER A 261 34.01 -21.66 -20.87
CA SER A 261 34.35 -22.69 -21.86
C SER A 261 34.05 -22.21 -23.29
N VAL A 262 35.09 -21.62 -23.90
CA VAL A 262 35.40 -21.55 -25.35
C VAL A 262 34.37 -20.85 -26.27
N GLU A 263 34.85 -19.76 -26.89
CA GLU A 263 34.36 -19.09 -28.12
C GLU A 263 32.84 -18.86 -28.27
N GLY A 264 32.29 -18.01 -27.39
CA GLY A 264 30.91 -17.49 -27.54
C GLY A 264 30.33 -16.91 -26.24
N GLY A 265 31.17 -16.28 -25.42
CA GLY A 265 30.98 -16.13 -23.97
C GLY A 265 29.73 -15.36 -23.52
N VAL A 266 28.97 -16.00 -22.63
CA VAL A 266 28.02 -15.35 -21.71
C VAL A 266 28.81 -14.60 -20.65
N ASN A 267 28.76 -13.26 -20.66
CA ASN A 267 29.38 -12.45 -19.61
C ASN A 267 28.51 -12.45 -18.34
N TRP A 268 29.03 -12.92 -17.21
CA TRP A 268 28.30 -12.84 -15.92
C TRP A 268 28.51 -11.51 -15.20
N ASP A 269 29.52 -10.74 -15.60
CA ASP A 269 29.68 -9.33 -15.22
C ASP A 269 28.86 -8.41 -16.15
N HIS A 270 27.85 -8.95 -16.84
CA HIS A 270 26.94 -8.16 -17.66
C HIS A 270 26.12 -7.26 -16.72
N PRO A 271 25.98 -5.94 -16.99
CA PRO A 271 25.20 -5.04 -16.15
C PRO A 271 23.70 -5.39 -16.02
N ALA A 272 23.24 -6.46 -16.65
CA ALA A 272 21.88 -6.98 -16.57
C ALA A 272 21.75 -8.30 -15.80
N ASN A 273 22.85 -8.95 -15.41
CA ASN A 273 22.87 -10.17 -14.58
C ASN A 273 23.05 -9.84 -13.11
#